data_AF-A0A0Q3KS54-F1
#
_entry.id   AF-A0A0Q3KS54-F1
#
_cell.length_a   1.000
_cell.length_b   1.000
_cell.length_c   1.000
_cell.angle_alpha   90.00
_cell.angle_beta   90.00
_cell.angle_gamma   90.00
#
_symmetry.space_group_name_H-M   'P 1'
#
loop_
_entity.id
_entity.type
_entity.pdbx_description
1 polymer ?
#
loop_
_entity_poly.entity_id
_entity_poly.type
_entity_poly.pdbx_seq_one_letter_code
_entity_poly.pdbx_strand_id
1 'polypeptide(L)'
;MYLTGLKGRVMVYESDSIKLLIRKNCPKMAWFHENVHIDDLLKLGRKNYRKMVAEKPWELEWNVWEEIYKIKNKYREEELVSAYKYVKYFFKENKQPFLENQEMEKLILKYSD
;
A
#
# COMPACT_ATOMS: atom_id res chain seq x y z
N MET A 1 0.01 6.65 16.90
CA MET A 1 1.15 6.01 16.22
C MET A 1 0.88 6.02 14.72
N TYR A 2 1.56 6.87 13.96
CA TYR A 2 1.38 6.96 12.50
C TYR A 2 2.19 5.85 11.85
N LEU A 3 1.55 4.75 11.48
CA LEU A 3 2.24 3.48 11.21
C LEU A 3 3.12 3.48 9.94
N THR A 4 3.11 4.50 9.10
CA THR A 4 3.84 4.41 7.81
C THR A 4 4.46 5.67 7.24
N GLY A 5 4.09 6.89 7.63
CA GLY A 5 4.51 8.05 6.83
C GLY A 5 4.04 8.03 5.35
N LEU A 6 3.32 6.98 4.92
CA LEU A 6 2.59 6.87 3.66
C LEU A 6 1.36 7.78 3.78
N LYS A 7 1.54 9.03 3.40
CA LYS A 7 0.44 9.96 3.16
C LYS A 7 0.57 10.48 1.74
N GLY A 8 0.67 9.54 0.81
CA GLY A 8 0.26 9.76 -0.55
C GLY A 8 -1.24 9.43 -0.67
N ARG A 9 -1.92 9.99 -1.68
CA ARG A 9 -3.26 9.58 -2.06
C ARG A 9 -3.45 9.82 -3.55
N VAL A 10 -3.74 8.77 -4.29
CA VAL A 10 -4.30 8.89 -5.64
C VAL A 10 -5.74 9.39 -5.53
N MET A 11 -6.04 10.56 -6.11
CA MET A 11 -7.40 11.08 -6.26
C MET A 11 -7.85 10.95 -7.71
N VAL A 12 -9.00 10.29 -7.90
CA VAL A 12 -9.57 9.99 -9.23
C VAL A 12 -10.93 10.66 -9.37
N TYR A 13 -11.01 11.69 -10.22
CA TYR A 13 -12.26 12.34 -10.62
C TYR A 13 -12.79 11.77 -11.95
N GLU A 14 -14.05 12.03 -12.25
CA GLU A 14 -14.78 11.31 -13.31
C GLU A 14 -14.35 11.81 -14.70
N SER A 15 -14.23 13.13 -14.83
CA SER A 15 -13.80 13.86 -16.04
C SER A 15 -12.40 14.48 -15.93
N ASP A 16 -11.81 14.63 -14.73
CA ASP A 16 -10.53 15.35 -14.59
C ASP A 16 -9.29 14.47 -14.73
N SER A 17 -8.13 15.12 -14.75
CA SER A 17 -6.84 14.45 -14.63
C SER A 17 -6.73 13.68 -13.31
N ILE A 18 -6.06 12.53 -13.39
CA ILE A 18 -5.69 11.75 -12.20
C ILE A 18 -4.70 12.60 -11.41
N LYS A 19 -5.00 12.87 -10.14
CA LYS A 19 -4.14 13.68 -9.28
C LYS A 19 -3.45 12.79 -8.26
N LEU A 20 -2.13 12.81 -8.30
CA LEU A 20 -1.28 12.19 -7.29
C LEU A 20 -0.94 13.24 -6.22
N LEU A 21 -1.46 13.06 -5.01
CA LEU A 21 -1.06 13.88 -3.88
C LEU A 21 0.03 13.16 -3.10
N ILE A 22 1.26 13.66 -3.15
CA ILE A 22 2.38 13.13 -2.38
C ILE A 22 2.97 14.25 -1.52
N ARG A 23 3.33 13.92 -0.27
CA ARG A 23 4.04 14.85 0.61
C ARG A 23 5.44 15.17 0.05
N LYS A 24 5.84 16.45 0.13
CA LYS A 24 7.12 16.96 -0.39
C LYS A 24 8.35 16.14 0.06
N ASN A 25 8.36 15.63 1.29
CA ASN A 25 9.43 14.81 1.85
C ASN A 25 8.93 13.40 2.19
N CYS A 26 8.45 12.64 1.21
CA CYS A 26 8.03 11.26 1.43
C CYS A 26 9.20 10.28 1.15
N PRO A 27 9.24 9.11 1.85
CA PRO A 27 10.20 8.05 1.55
C PRO A 27 10.04 7.50 0.12
N LYS A 28 11.10 6.90 -0.44
CA LYS A 28 11.05 6.25 -1.78
C LYS A 28 9.96 5.18 -1.86
N MET A 29 9.72 4.45 -0.78
CA MET A 29 8.66 3.44 -0.73
C MET A 29 7.27 4.06 -0.86
N ALA A 30 7.06 5.28 -0.36
CA ALA A 30 5.79 5.99 -0.55
C ALA A 30 5.54 6.37 -2.00
N TRP A 31 6.58 6.82 -2.70
CA TRP A 31 6.50 7.02 -4.14
C TRP A 31 6.15 5.74 -4.90
N PHE A 32 6.79 4.63 -4.55
CA PHE A 32 6.52 3.34 -5.18
C PHE A 32 5.09 2.87 -4.92
N HIS A 33 4.62 2.94 -3.68
CA HIS A 33 3.25 2.61 -3.27
C HIS A 33 2.22 3.34 -4.14
N GLU A 34 2.35 4.66 -4.27
CA GLU A 34 1.40 5.45 -5.05
C GLU A 34 1.49 5.19 -6.55
N ASN A 35 2.67 4.88 -7.08
CA ASN A 35 2.83 4.48 -8.48
C ASN A 35 2.12 3.16 -8.77
N VAL A 36 2.14 2.20 -7.85
CA VAL A 36 1.39 0.94 -8.02
C VAL A 36 -0.12 1.22 -8.10
N HIS A 37 -0.64 2.12 -7.27
CA HIS A 37 -2.04 2.54 -7.38
C HIS A 37 -2.37 3.24 -8.72
N ILE A 38 -1.44 4.03 -9.27
CA ILE A 38 -1.60 4.60 -10.60
C ILE A 38 -1.62 3.49 -11.66
N ASP A 39 -0.72 2.52 -11.58
CA ASP A 39 -0.67 1.41 -12.53
C ASP A 39 -1.97 0.59 -12.48
N ASP A 40 -2.50 0.32 -11.28
CA ASP A 40 -3.80 -0.34 -11.11
C ASP A 40 -4.93 0.46 -11.73
N LEU A 41 -4.94 1.77 -11.52
CA LEU A 41 -5.92 2.68 -12.11
C LEU A 41 -5.85 2.69 -13.65
N LEU A 42 -4.64 2.69 -14.22
CA LEU A 42 -4.42 2.65 -15.66
C LEU A 42 -4.85 1.31 -16.27
N LYS A 43 -4.57 0.19 -15.58
CA LYS A 43 -4.95 -1.16 -16.03
C LYS A 43 -6.46 -1.40 -15.97
N LEU A 44 -7.11 -1.01 -14.87
CA LEU A 44 -8.53 -1.27 -14.62
C LEU A 44 -9.44 -0.24 -15.29
N GLY A 45 -8.93 0.96 -15.52
CA GLY A 45 -9.71 2.13 -15.89
C GLY A 45 -10.44 2.75 -14.69
N ARG A 46 -10.77 4.05 -14.79
CA ARG A 46 -11.34 4.86 -13.70
C ARG A 46 -12.55 4.24 -13.01
N LYS A 47 -13.50 3.72 -13.80
CA LYS A 47 -14.76 3.17 -13.30
C LYS A 47 -14.52 1.95 -12.41
N ASN A 48 -13.73 0.99 -12.88
CA ASN A 48 -13.46 -0.24 -12.15
C ASN A 48 -12.54 0.01 -10.96
N TYR A 49 -11.53 0.87 -11.12
CA TYR A 49 -10.66 1.25 -10.01
C TYR A 49 -11.46 1.85 -8.84
N ARG A 50 -12.36 2.81 -9.11
CA ARG A 50 -13.25 3.39 -8.09
C ARG A 50 -14.12 2.34 -7.41
N LYS A 51 -14.66 1.39 -8.19
CA LYS A 51 -15.45 0.29 -7.65
C LYS A 51 -14.60 -0.55 -6.68
N MET A 52 -13.35 -0.87 -7.03
CA MET A 52 -12.45 -1.58 -6.12
C MET A 52 -12.10 -0.76 -4.87
N VAL A 53 -11.84 0.54 -4.99
CA VAL A 53 -11.60 1.42 -3.83
C VAL A 53 -12.80 1.41 -2.87
N ALA A 54 -14.02 1.37 -3.41
CA ALA A 54 -15.24 1.39 -2.59
C ALA A 54 -15.58 0.03 -1.97
N GLU A 55 -15.42 -1.05 -2.73
CA GLU A 55 -15.91 -2.38 -2.34
C GLU A 55 -14.82 -3.25 -1.71
N LYS A 56 -13.57 -3.10 -2.17
CA LYS A 56 -12.45 -3.99 -1.83
C LYS A 56 -11.11 -3.24 -1.70
N PRO A 57 -11.03 -2.19 -0.87
CA PRO A 57 -9.81 -1.40 -0.76
C PRO A 57 -8.62 -2.22 -0.21
N TRP A 58 -8.87 -3.27 0.57
CA TRP A 58 -7.81 -4.17 1.03
C TRP A 58 -7.14 -4.97 -0.10
N GLU A 59 -7.84 -5.29 -1.20
CA GLU A 59 -7.24 -5.97 -2.35
C GLU A 59 -6.27 -5.04 -3.08
N LEU A 60 -6.57 -3.74 -3.15
CA LEU A 60 -5.64 -2.73 -3.69
C LEU A 60 -4.38 -2.61 -2.84
N GLU A 61 -4.54 -2.51 -1.51
CA GLU A 61 -3.40 -2.46 -0.59
C GLU A 61 -2.57 -3.76 -0.60
N TRP A 62 -3.23 -4.90 -0.79
CA TRP A 62 -2.54 -6.18 -0.96
C TRP A 62 -1.68 -6.20 -2.22
N ASN A 63 -2.22 -5.73 -3.36
CA ASN A 63 -1.45 -5.64 -4.60
C ASN A 63 -0.22 -4.73 -4.43
N VAL A 64 -0.37 -3.59 -3.75
CA VAL A 64 0.78 -2.73 -3.42
C VAL A 64 1.81 -3.47 -2.59
N TRP A 65 1.38 -4.22 -1.57
CA TRP A 65 2.29 -5.04 -0.77
C TRP A 65 3.00 -6.10 -1.61
N GLU A 66 2.30 -6.81 -2.50
CA GLU A 66 2.91 -7.83 -3.38
C GLU A 66 3.99 -7.22 -4.27
N GLU A 67 3.74 -6.04 -4.85
CA GLU A 67 4.72 -5.32 -5.66
C GLU A 67 5.92 -4.86 -4.82
N ILE A 68 5.71 -4.35 -3.60
CA ILE A 68 6.81 -4.01 -2.67
C ILE A 68 7.64 -5.27 -2.35
N TYR A 69 6.97 -6.38 -2.07
CA TYR A 69 7.62 -7.62 -1.67
C TYR A 69 8.48 -8.22 -2.79
N LYS A 70 8.05 -8.12 -4.06
CA LYS A 70 8.86 -8.52 -5.23
C LYS A 70 10.21 -7.82 -5.30
N ILE A 71 10.28 -6.56 -4.87
CA ILE A 71 11.51 -5.75 -4.88
C ILE A 71 12.04 -5.46 -3.46
N LYS A 72 11.68 -6.28 -2.47
CA LYS A 72 11.98 -6.06 -1.05
C LYS A 72 13.45 -5.76 -0.75
N ASN A 73 14.37 -6.38 -1.50
CA ASN A 73 15.82 -6.21 -1.35
C ASN A 73 16.32 -4.77 -1.63
N LYS A 74 15.47 -3.89 -2.19
CA LYS A 74 15.78 -2.46 -2.42
C LYS A 74 15.45 -1.57 -1.22
N TYR A 75 14.81 -2.11 -0.19
CA TYR A 75 14.34 -1.38 0.98
C TYR A 75 14.98 -1.90 2.26
N ARG A 76 15.03 -1.06 3.29
CA ARG A 76 15.48 -1.49 4.61
C ARG A 76 14.42 -2.35 5.28
N GLU A 77 14.83 -3.29 6.12
CA GLU A 77 13.92 -4.19 6.84
C GLU A 77 12.84 -3.43 7.63
N GLU A 78 13.19 -2.32 8.28
CA GLU A 78 12.26 -1.45 9.00
C GLU A 78 11.14 -0.89 8.10
N GLU A 79 11.49 -0.50 6.87
CA GLU A 79 10.53 0.02 5.89
C GLU A 79 9.58 -1.09 5.42
N LEU A 80 10.11 -2.29 5.19
CA LEU A 80 9.32 -3.47 4.85
C LEU A 80 8.37 -3.87 5.98
N VAL A 81 8.85 -3.87 7.22
CA VAL A 81 8.04 -4.15 8.41
C VAL A 81 6.93 -3.11 8.56
N SER A 82 7.23 -1.82 8.34
CA SER A 82 6.22 -0.76 8.38
C SER A 82 5.14 -0.93 7.30
N ALA A 83 5.53 -1.20 6.05
CA ALA A 83 4.59 -1.46 4.96
C ALA A 83 3.73 -2.71 5.21
N TYR A 84 4.34 -3.78 5.69
CA TYR A 84 3.62 -5.02 6.00
C TYR A 84 2.65 -4.87 7.19
N LYS A 85 3.06 -4.15 8.25
CA LYS A 85 2.17 -3.80 9.37
C LYS A 85 0.97 -2.98 8.90
N TYR A 86 1.16 -2.11 7.90
CA TYR A 86 0.09 -1.31 7.33
C TYR A 86 -0.94 -2.12 6.58
N VAL A 87 -0.53 -3.01 5.65
CA VAL A 87 -1.48 -3.87 4.95
C VAL A 87 -2.21 -4.80 5.92
N LYS A 88 -1.51 -5.35 6.92
CA LYS A 88 -2.12 -6.18 7.98
C LYS A 88 -3.16 -5.40 8.79
N TYR A 89 -2.87 -4.14 9.15
CA TYR A 89 -3.84 -3.25 9.78
C TYR A 89 -5.05 -2.99 8.87
N PHE A 90 -4.82 -2.76 7.58
CA PHE A 90 -5.88 -2.47 6.62
C PHE A 90 -6.86 -3.64 6.46
N PHE A 91 -6.35 -4.88 6.37
CA PHE A 91 -7.19 -6.09 6.36
C PHE A 91 -8.00 -6.24 7.66
N LYS A 92 -7.37 -5.97 8.81
CA LYS A 92 -8.04 -6.02 10.11
C LYS A 92 -9.19 -5.02 10.22
N GLU A 93 -8.98 -3.76 9.84
CA GLU A 93 -10.02 -2.72 9.86
C GLU A 93 -11.19 -3.04 8.93
N ASN A 94 -10.91 -3.69 7.80
CA ASN A 94 -11.92 -4.12 6.83
C ASN A 94 -12.54 -5.49 7.14
N LYS A 95 -12.21 -6.09 8.30
CA LYS A 95 -12.70 -7.41 8.76
C LYS A 95 -12.45 -8.53 7.75
N GLN A 96 -11.32 -8.48 7.07
CA GLN A 96 -10.93 -9.48 6.08
C GLN A 96 -9.89 -10.46 6.64
N PRO A 97 -9.90 -11.73 6.19
CA PRO A 97 -8.85 -12.68 6.52
C PRO A 97 -7.53 -12.23 5.89
N PHE A 98 -6.46 -12.21 6.67
CA PHE A 98 -5.12 -11.83 6.22
C PHE A 98 -4.23 -13.07 6.17
N LEU A 99 -3.60 -13.32 5.02
CA LEU A 99 -2.65 -14.42 4.87
C LEU A 99 -1.28 -13.97 5.37
N GLU A 100 -0.85 -14.50 6.51
CA GLU A 100 0.41 -14.12 7.12
C GLU A 100 1.63 -14.62 6.32
N ASN A 101 2.57 -13.72 6.06
CA ASN A 101 3.88 -14.03 5.52
C ASN A 101 4.85 -14.32 6.68
N GLN A 102 5.25 -15.59 6.84
CA GLN A 102 6.11 -16.02 7.94
C GLN A 102 7.46 -15.29 8.03
N GLU A 103 8.04 -14.88 6.90
CA GLU A 103 9.29 -14.09 6.88
C GLU A 103 9.05 -12.74 7.53
N MET A 104 7.95 -12.07 7.16
CA MET A 104 7.62 -10.76 7.69
C MET A 104 7.18 -10.81 9.16
N GLU A 105 6.46 -11.85 9.60
CA GLU A 105 6.11 -12.02 11.01
C GLU A 105 7.37 -12.18 11.89
N LYS A 106 8.39 -12.92 11.40
CA LYS A 106 9.69 -13.01 12.09
C LYS A 106 10.40 -11.67 12.17
N LEU A 107 10.40 -10.90 11.09
CA LEU A 107 10.97 -9.55 11.07
C LEU A 107 10.22 -8.62 12.03
N ILE A 108 8.89 -8.69 12.09
CA ILE A 108 8.10 -7.93 13.06
C ILE A 108 8.61 -8.20 14.48
N LEU A 109 8.77 -9.47 14.87
CA LEU A 109 9.26 -9.83 16.20
C LEU A 109 10.66 -9.27 16.49
N LYS A 110 11.57 -9.30 15.50
CA LYS A 110 12.91 -8.71 15.61
C LYS A 110 12.90 -7.19 15.86
N TYR A 111 11.90 -6.48 15.34
CA TYR A 111 11.75 -5.03 15.45
C TYR A 111 10.64 -4.60 16.43
N SER A 112 10.29 -5.46 17.39
CA SER A 112 9.25 -5.18 18.40
C SER A 112 9.81 -4.80 19.78
N ASP A 113 11.10 -4.47 19.85
CA ASP A 113 11.74 -3.90 21.05
C ASP A 113 11.29 -2.46 21.35
#